data_AF-A0A094FJK4-F1
#
_entry.id   AF-A0A094FJK4-F1
#
_cell.length_a   1.000
_cell.length_b   1.000
_cell.length_c   1.000
_cell.angle_alpha   90.00
_cell.angle_beta   90.00
_cell.angle_gamma   90.00
#
_symmetry.space_group_name_H-M   'P 1'
#
loop_
_entity.id
_entity.type
_entity.pdbx_description
1 polymer ?
#
loop_
_entity_poly.entity_id
_entity_poly.type
_entity_poly.pdbx_seq_one_letter_code
_entity_poly.pdbx_strand_id
1 'polypeptide(L)'
;MASSIGTPGSSIRFADINGDGRAEYLSVAEDGAVTAFLNGGYKFLKDGQGEIAWISQGISTSGVGGVRNQTVFADINGDGRADYLKIEQSGSGSINLWRNTGGPNDERLLTQILCPNSAKVGWWDLGQVVGGDGSSRSNVWLADFISPEMDGQII
;
A
#
# COMPACT_ATOMS: atom_id res chain seq x y z
N MET A 1 5.83 20.91 -6.87
CA MET A 1 7.17 20.25 -6.89
C MET A 1 7.46 19.64 -5.52
N ALA A 2 7.64 18.33 -5.39
CA ALA A 2 8.04 17.72 -4.12
C ALA A 2 9.50 18.09 -3.84
N SER A 3 9.70 19.15 -3.04
CA SER A 3 11.01 19.51 -2.49
C SER A 3 11.61 18.28 -1.83
N SER A 4 12.85 17.95 -2.23
CA SER A 4 13.62 16.78 -1.82
C SER A 4 13.36 16.37 -0.37
N ILE A 5 12.66 15.25 -0.16
CA ILE A 5 12.39 14.68 1.19
C ILE A 5 13.69 14.07 1.80
N GLY A 6 14.87 14.43 1.28
CA GLY A 6 16.16 13.96 1.81
C GLY A 6 16.33 12.44 1.79
N THR A 7 15.44 11.72 1.12
CA THR A 7 15.39 10.26 1.12
C THR A 7 16.22 9.75 -0.05
N PRO A 8 17.18 8.83 0.18
CA PRO A 8 17.92 8.20 -0.90
C PRO A 8 16.95 7.56 -1.90
N GLY A 9 17.20 7.63 -3.21
CA GLY A 9 16.28 7.03 -4.20
C GLY A 9 15.97 5.55 -3.96
N SER A 10 16.84 4.82 -3.24
CA SER A 10 16.61 3.45 -2.78
C SER A 10 15.44 3.27 -1.80
N SER A 11 14.93 4.35 -1.21
CA SER A 11 13.77 4.36 -0.31
C SER A 11 12.44 4.41 -1.03
N ILE A 12 12.44 4.77 -2.31
CA ILE A 12 11.21 5.11 -3.02
C ILE A 12 10.61 3.88 -3.68
N ARG A 13 9.30 3.73 -3.54
CA ARG A 13 8.48 2.74 -4.24
C ARG A 13 7.27 3.46 -4.82
N PHE A 14 6.71 2.87 -5.88
CA PHE A 14 5.44 3.29 -6.45
C PHE A 14 4.51 2.08 -6.49
N ALA A 15 3.30 2.24 -5.96
CA ALA A 15 2.26 1.22 -5.97
C ALA A 15 0.90 1.89 -5.75
N ASP A 16 -0.16 1.34 -6.35
CA ASP A 16 -1.54 1.78 -6.10
C ASP A 16 -2.01 1.17 -4.77
N ILE A 17 -2.01 1.95 -3.70
CA ILE A 17 -2.41 1.49 -2.36
C ILE A 17 -3.81 1.94 -1.97
N ASN A 18 -4.40 2.88 -2.70
CA ASN A 18 -5.79 3.34 -2.46
C ASN A 18 -6.81 2.71 -3.43
N GLY A 19 -6.35 2.03 -4.48
CA GLY A 19 -7.19 1.33 -5.46
C GLY A 19 -7.88 2.28 -6.43
N ASP A 20 -7.31 3.47 -6.68
CA ASP A 20 -7.88 4.43 -7.62
C ASP A 20 -7.35 4.29 -9.05
N GLY A 21 -6.47 3.32 -9.28
CA GLY A 21 -5.83 3.04 -10.57
C GLY A 21 -4.55 3.86 -10.80
N ARG A 22 -4.09 4.65 -9.82
CA ARG A 22 -2.88 5.46 -9.91
C ARG A 22 -1.89 5.03 -8.84
N ALA A 23 -0.60 5.06 -9.18
CA ALA A 23 0.43 4.72 -8.23
C ALA A 23 0.74 5.88 -7.27
N GLU A 24 0.80 5.56 -5.97
CA GLU A 24 1.26 6.42 -4.89
C GLU A 24 2.78 6.55 -4.86
N TYR A 25 3.26 7.65 -4.27
CA TYR A 25 4.65 7.78 -3.88
C TYR A 25 4.85 7.26 -2.45
N LEU A 26 5.67 6.23 -2.30
CA LEU A 26 5.94 5.58 -1.02
C LEU A 26 7.40 5.78 -0.64
N SER A 27 7.64 6.36 0.53
CA SER A 27 8.95 6.41 1.16
C SER A 27 9.02 5.34 2.23
N VAL A 28 9.76 4.27 1.94
CA VAL A 28 10.03 3.17 2.87
C VAL A 28 11.25 3.54 3.71
N ALA A 29 11.20 3.45 5.03
CA ALA A 29 12.32 3.65 5.93
C ALA A 29 13.16 2.37 6.07
N GLU A 30 14.28 2.44 6.79
CA GLU A 30 15.19 1.29 6.90
C GLU A 30 14.54 0.09 7.61
N ASP A 31 13.69 0.39 8.59
CA ASP A 31 12.86 -0.53 9.37
C ASP A 31 11.54 -0.93 8.66
N GLY A 32 11.40 -0.60 7.36
CA GLY A 32 10.22 -0.92 6.58
C GLY A 32 9.00 -0.05 6.86
N ALA A 33 9.09 0.97 7.73
CA ALA A 33 7.98 1.90 7.93
C ALA A 33 7.71 2.71 6.64
N VAL A 34 6.44 2.93 6.29
CA VAL A 34 6.07 3.57 5.03
C VAL A 34 5.40 4.90 5.29
N THR A 35 5.93 5.96 4.66
CA THR A 35 5.23 7.24 4.51
C THR A 35 4.68 7.33 3.10
N ALA A 36 3.36 7.53 2.96
CA ALA A 36 2.70 7.56 1.65
C ALA A 36 2.22 8.96 1.26
N PHE A 37 2.23 9.22 -0.05
CA PHE A 37 1.65 10.41 -0.66
C PHE A 37 0.76 9.98 -1.83
N LEU A 38 -0.55 10.28 -1.71
CA LEU A 38 -1.55 9.95 -2.72
C LEU A 38 -1.36 10.72 -3.99
N ASN A 39 -1.47 10.01 -5.12
CA ASN A 39 -1.44 10.60 -6.43
C ASN A 39 -2.81 11.15 -6.78
N GLY A 40 -2.98 12.46 -6.62
CA GLY A 40 -4.23 13.13 -6.93
C GLY A 40 -4.51 13.35 -8.40
N GLY A 41 -3.60 12.92 -9.28
CA GLY A 41 -3.69 13.10 -10.70
C GLY A 41 -3.27 14.48 -11.16
N TYR A 42 -3.39 14.68 -12.46
CA TYR A 42 -2.95 15.89 -13.13
C TYR A 42 -3.92 17.05 -12.87
N LYS A 43 -3.39 18.19 -12.44
CA LYS A 43 -4.12 19.45 -12.34
C LYS A 43 -3.48 20.53 -13.20
N PHE A 44 -4.33 21.34 -13.84
CA PHE A 44 -3.91 22.54 -14.53
C PHE A 44 -3.76 23.69 -13.53
N LEU A 45 -2.64 24.40 -13.62
CA LEU A 45 -2.37 25.62 -12.89
C LEU A 45 -2.83 26.83 -13.72
N LYS A 46 -3.08 27.96 -13.05
CA LYS A 46 -3.63 29.18 -13.68
C LYS A 46 -2.72 29.79 -14.75
N ASP A 47 -1.43 29.44 -14.74
CA ASP A 47 -0.41 29.88 -15.68
C ASP A 47 -0.21 28.94 -16.88
N GLY A 48 -1.09 27.94 -17.04
CA GLY A 48 -1.03 26.97 -18.14
C GLY A 48 -0.04 25.83 -17.91
N GLN A 49 0.68 25.83 -16.77
CA GLN A 49 1.47 24.68 -16.34
C GLN A 49 0.54 23.60 -15.77
N GLY A 50 1.05 22.38 -15.61
CA GLY A 50 0.35 21.38 -14.81
C GLY A 50 1.29 20.56 -13.96
N GLU A 51 0.74 20.02 -12.88
CA GLU A 51 1.47 19.21 -11.93
C GLU A 51 0.60 18.06 -11.44
N ILE A 52 1.25 16.99 -10.96
CA ILE A 52 0.58 15.96 -10.19
C ILE A 52 0.35 16.48 -8.78
N ALA A 53 -0.88 16.40 -8.30
CA ALA A 53 -1.19 16.67 -6.90
C ALA A 53 -0.68 15.52 -6.03
N TRP A 54 0.07 15.83 -4.98
CA TRP A 54 0.52 14.85 -3.99
C TRP A 54 -0.10 15.16 -2.63
N ILE A 55 -0.82 14.20 -2.06
CA ILE A 55 -1.52 14.37 -0.77
C ILE A 55 -0.86 13.49 0.28
N SER A 56 -0.20 14.10 1.27
CA SER A 56 0.46 13.35 2.35
C SER A 56 -0.55 12.58 3.19
N GLN A 57 -0.30 11.29 3.41
CA GLN A 57 -1.05 10.42 4.34
C GLN A 57 -0.33 10.25 5.68
N GLY A 58 0.88 10.82 5.82
CA GLY A 58 1.76 10.54 6.95
C GLY A 58 2.26 9.09 6.96
N ILE A 59 2.55 8.56 8.15
CA ILE A 59 3.00 7.17 8.32
C ILE A 59 1.81 6.24 8.12
N SER A 60 1.80 5.53 7.00
CA SER A 60 0.77 4.57 6.60
C SER A 60 0.98 3.19 7.22
N THR A 61 2.22 2.85 7.61
CA THR A 61 2.55 1.67 8.42
C THR A 61 3.52 2.06 9.53
N SER A 62 3.15 1.81 10.79
CA SER A 62 4.15 1.82 11.87
C SER A 62 5.01 0.57 11.70
N GLY A 63 6.30 0.76 11.44
CA GLY A 63 7.31 -0.28 11.13
C GLY A 63 6.87 -1.70 11.43
N VAL A 64 6.28 -2.36 10.43
CA VAL A 64 5.79 -3.75 10.47
C VAL A 64 6.94 -4.77 10.53
N GLY A 65 8.10 -4.37 11.09
CA GLY A 65 9.28 -5.22 11.31
C GLY A 65 10.06 -5.59 10.05
N GLY A 66 9.99 -4.75 9.01
CA GLY A 66 10.66 -5.00 7.72
C GLY A 66 12.07 -4.44 7.65
N VAL A 67 12.84 -4.87 6.65
CA VAL A 67 14.01 -4.13 6.16
C VAL A 67 13.62 -3.55 4.81
N ARG A 68 13.96 -2.28 4.52
CA ARG A 68 13.64 -1.58 3.25
C ARG A 68 13.83 -2.43 1.99
N ASN A 69 14.92 -3.19 1.94
CA ASN A 69 15.31 -3.98 0.77
C ASN A 69 14.53 -5.29 0.64
N GLN A 70 13.77 -5.65 1.67
CA GLN A 70 12.90 -6.83 1.73
C GLN A 70 11.43 -6.49 1.44
N THR A 71 11.10 -5.21 1.25
CA THR A 71 9.73 -4.75 1.04
C THR A 71 9.33 -4.77 -0.43
N VAL A 72 8.20 -5.40 -0.73
CA VAL A 72 7.52 -5.40 -2.03
C VAL A 72 6.06 -4.97 -1.85
N PHE A 73 5.53 -4.24 -2.83
CA PHE A 73 4.12 -3.90 -2.92
C PHE A 73 3.51 -4.55 -4.15
N ALA A 74 2.44 -5.31 -3.98
CA ALA A 74 1.74 -5.99 -5.06
C ALA A 74 0.30 -6.32 -4.65
N ASP A 75 -0.64 -6.25 -5.59
CA ASP A 75 -2.01 -6.70 -5.36
C ASP A 75 -2.06 -8.23 -5.46
N ILE A 76 -2.07 -8.92 -4.32
CA ILE A 76 -2.04 -10.39 -4.26
C ILE A 76 -3.45 -10.96 -4.26
N ASN A 77 -4.42 -10.21 -3.76
CA ASN A 77 -5.80 -10.66 -3.57
C ASN A 77 -6.73 -10.27 -4.73
N GLY A 78 -6.30 -9.39 -5.64
CA GLY A 78 -7.03 -8.94 -6.81
C GLY A 78 -8.08 -7.85 -6.55
N ASP A 79 -8.02 -7.16 -5.41
CA ASP A 79 -8.97 -6.11 -5.03
C ASP A 79 -8.61 -4.71 -5.59
N GLY A 80 -7.54 -4.63 -6.38
CA GLY A 80 -7.07 -3.39 -6.98
C GLY A 80 -6.17 -2.57 -6.08
N ARG A 81 -5.87 -3.01 -4.85
CA ARG A 81 -4.96 -2.34 -3.92
C ARG A 81 -3.72 -3.19 -3.69
N ALA A 82 -2.57 -2.54 -3.71
CA ALA A 82 -1.32 -3.20 -3.40
C ALA A 82 -1.23 -3.54 -1.91
N ASP A 83 -0.93 -4.81 -1.65
CA ASP A 83 -0.59 -5.36 -0.34
C ASP A 83 0.90 -5.12 -0.01
N TYR A 84 1.27 -5.23 1.27
CA TYR A 84 2.67 -5.13 1.71
C TYR A 84 3.25 -6.53 1.92
N LEU A 85 4.36 -6.83 1.27
CA LEU A 85 5.08 -8.10 1.38
C LEU A 85 6.48 -7.85 1.96
N LYS A 86 6.88 -8.69 2.91
CA LYS A 86 8.26 -8.78 3.40
C LYS A 86 8.87 -10.10 2.94
N ILE A 87 9.99 -10.04 2.23
CA ILE A 87 10.72 -11.19 1.71
C ILE A 87 12.00 -11.41 2.53
N GLU A 88 12.10 -12.54 3.21
CA GLU A 88 13.29 -12.89 4.00
C GLU A 88 14.48 -13.24 3.09
N GLN A 89 15.47 -12.34 3.04
CA GLN A 89 16.67 -12.49 2.20
C GLN A 89 17.75 -13.42 2.80
N SER A 90 17.65 -13.76 4.08
CA SER A 90 18.68 -14.50 4.83
C SER A 90 18.72 -16.02 4.57
N GLY A 91 17.99 -16.50 3.57
CA GLY A 91 18.21 -17.85 3.00
C GLY A 91 16.95 -18.66 2.74
N SER A 92 15.81 -18.30 3.32
CA SER A 92 14.56 -18.99 3.04
C SER A 92 13.85 -18.37 1.82
N GLY A 93 13.82 -17.04 1.66
CA GLY A 93 12.89 -16.43 0.71
C GLY A 93 11.44 -16.54 1.16
N SER A 94 11.21 -16.79 2.46
CA SER A 94 9.88 -16.76 3.06
C SER A 94 9.24 -15.39 2.88
N ILE A 95 7.91 -15.37 2.78
CA ILE A 95 7.15 -14.13 2.60
C ILE A 95 6.15 -13.96 3.74
N ASN A 96 6.21 -12.81 4.41
CA ASN A 96 5.15 -12.32 5.28
C ASN A 96 4.28 -11.30 4.53
N LEU A 97 2.96 -11.38 4.71
CA LEU A 97 1.98 -10.56 4.00
C LEU A 97 1.14 -9.74 4.98
N TRP A 98 1.00 -8.45 4.68
CA TRP A 98 0.00 -7.58 5.28
C TRP A 98 -0.98 -7.17 4.19
N ARG A 99 -2.22 -7.66 4.30
CA ARG A 99 -3.28 -7.36 3.34
C ARG A 99 -3.75 -5.92 3.52
N ASN A 100 -3.83 -5.20 2.41
CA ASN A 100 -4.40 -3.87 2.37
C ASN A 100 -5.93 -3.95 2.46
N THR A 101 -6.52 -3.42 3.55
CA THR A 101 -7.97 -3.47 3.77
C THR A 101 -8.70 -2.23 3.23
N GLY A 102 -7.98 -1.34 2.54
CA GLY A 102 -8.46 0.00 2.22
C GLY A 102 -8.60 0.90 3.45
N GLY A 103 -9.01 2.14 3.21
CA GLY A 103 -9.52 3.06 4.23
C GLY A 103 -10.99 3.39 3.94
N PRO A 104 -11.77 3.87 4.93
CA PRO A 104 -13.15 4.28 4.69
C PRO A 104 -13.21 5.34 3.59
N ASN A 105 -14.09 5.20 2.61
CA ASN A 105 -14.28 6.23 1.58
C ASN A 105 -14.60 7.57 2.25
N ASP A 106 -13.74 8.58 2.08
CA ASP A 106 -14.11 9.94 2.49
C ASP A 106 -15.01 10.53 1.41
N GLU A 107 -16.31 10.31 1.57
CA GLU A 107 -17.32 10.80 0.63
C GLU A 107 -17.30 12.33 0.47
N ARG A 108 -16.68 13.09 1.41
CA ARG A 108 -16.53 14.54 1.29
C ARG A 108 -15.58 14.95 0.16
N LEU A 109 -14.71 14.06 -0.30
CA LEU A 109 -13.74 14.31 -1.36
C LEU A 109 -14.24 13.87 -2.75
N LEU A 110 -15.42 13.23 -2.83
CA LEU A 110 -16.03 12.80 -4.10
C LEU A 110 -16.46 13.95 -5.02
N THR A 111 -16.62 15.16 -4.50
CA THR A 111 -17.13 16.32 -5.27
C THR A 111 -16.04 17.16 -5.94
N GLN A 112 -14.76 16.86 -5.69
CA GLN A 112 -13.64 17.48 -6.39
C GLN A 112 -12.66 16.36 -6.74
N ILE A 113 -12.69 15.88 -7.99
CA ILE A 113 -11.73 14.90 -8.54
C ILE A 113 -10.32 15.31 -8.12
N LEU A 114 -9.78 14.74 -7.04
CA LEU A 114 -8.39 14.90 -6.66
C LEU A 114 -7.83 13.73 -5.85
N CYS A 115 -8.59 12.71 -5.42
CA CYS A 115 -8.14 11.38 -4.95
C CYS A 115 -9.36 10.54 -4.48
N PRO A 116 -9.91 9.62 -5.28
CA PRO A 116 -10.80 8.58 -4.74
C PRO A 116 -10.08 7.76 -3.65
N ASN A 117 -10.83 7.21 -2.69
CA ASN A 117 -10.31 6.30 -1.64
C ASN A 117 -9.15 6.89 -0.79
N SER A 118 -9.18 8.18 -0.50
CA SER A 118 -8.05 8.90 0.11
C SER A 118 -7.86 8.72 1.62
N ALA A 119 -8.60 7.81 2.24
CA ALA A 119 -8.45 7.55 3.65
C ALA A 119 -7.19 6.75 3.95
N LYS A 120 -6.76 6.83 5.20
CA LYS A 120 -5.60 6.09 5.67
C LYS A 120 -5.84 4.59 5.48
N VAL A 121 -4.93 3.95 4.75
CA VAL A 121 -4.95 2.51 4.47
C VAL A 121 -4.81 1.70 5.76
N GLY A 122 -5.66 0.68 5.92
CA GLY A 122 -5.54 -0.35 6.94
C GLY A 122 -4.73 -1.56 6.47
N TRP A 123 -4.10 -2.26 7.43
CA TRP A 123 -3.26 -3.42 7.17
C TRP A 123 -3.64 -4.57 8.09
N TRP A 124 -3.97 -5.72 7.51
CA TRP A 124 -4.21 -6.96 8.22
C TRP A 124 -2.99 -7.87 8.10
N ASP A 125 -2.34 -8.20 9.22
CA ASP A 125 -1.23 -9.15 9.26
C ASP A 125 -1.71 -10.59 9.06
N LEU A 126 -1.37 -11.19 7.92
CA LEU A 126 -1.68 -12.58 7.59
C LEU A 126 -0.54 -13.54 7.98
N GLY A 127 0.56 -13.03 8.55
CA GLY A 127 1.72 -13.82 8.91
C GLY A 127 2.48 -14.31 7.69
N GLN A 128 3.15 -15.45 7.82
CA GLN A 128 3.98 -16.03 6.77
C GLN A 128 3.11 -16.82 5.78
N VAL A 129 3.07 -16.36 4.53
CA VAL A 129 2.23 -16.91 3.45
C VAL A 129 2.99 -17.79 2.47
N VAL A 130 4.33 -17.69 2.44
CA VAL A 130 5.22 -18.56 1.67
C VAL A 130 6.36 -19.08 2.55
N GLY A 131 6.57 -20.40 2.56
CA GLY A 131 7.75 -21.06 3.12
C GLY A 131 8.93 -21.09 2.15
N GLY A 132 10.11 -20.83 2.67
CA GLY A 132 11.33 -20.75 1.85
C GLY A 132 11.90 -22.05 1.29
N ASP A 133 11.27 -23.17 1.60
CA ASP A 133 11.54 -24.48 1.00
C ASP A 133 10.45 -24.89 0.00
N GLY A 134 9.51 -23.98 -0.31
CA GLY A 134 8.33 -24.27 -1.12
C GLY A 134 7.32 -25.23 -0.47
N SER A 135 7.52 -25.63 0.80
CA SER A 135 6.74 -26.66 1.48
C SER A 135 5.76 -26.09 2.52
N SER A 136 6.02 -24.90 3.06
CA SER A 136 5.10 -24.28 4.04
C SER A 136 3.89 -23.65 3.35
N ARG A 137 2.78 -24.40 3.31
CA ARG A 137 1.40 -23.89 3.16
C ARG A 137 0.79 -23.64 4.53
N SER A 138 1.46 -22.92 5.40
CA SER A 138 0.91 -22.60 6.72
C SER A 138 -0.23 -21.58 6.57
N ASN A 139 -1.42 -22.10 6.29
CA ASN A 139 -2.74 -21.49 6.46
C ASN A 139 -2.99 -20.14 5.75
N VAL A 140 -2.85 -20.11 4.42
CA VAL A 140 -3.61 -19.12 3.63
C VAL A 140 -4.51 -19.91 2.69
N TRP A 141 -5.77 -20.05 3.07
CA TRP A 141 -6.74 -20.73 2.23
C TRP A 141 -7.22 -19.76 1.15
N LEU A 142 -7.68 -20.28 0.01
CA LEU A 142 -8.29 -19.46 -1.05
C LEU A 142 -9.38 -18.51 -0.53
N ALA A 143 -10.04 -18.86 0.58
CA ALA A 143 -11.03 -18.02 1.26
C ALA A 143 -10.45 -16.74 1.90
N ASP A 144 -9.15 -16.70 2.24
CA ASP A 144 -8.51 -15.49 2.78
C ASP A 144 -8.18 -14.46 1.68
N PHE A 145 -8.14 -14.89 0.41
CA PHE A 145 -7.95 -14.03 -0.77
C PHE A 145 -9.25 -13.55 -1.39
N ILE A 146 -10.38 -14.23 -1.12
CA ILE A 146 -11.71 -13.76 -1.50
C ILE A 146 -12.16 -12.76 -0.41
N SER A 147 -12.57 -11.56 -0.79
CA SER A 147 -12.95 -10.50 0.14
C SER A 147 -14.06 -10.94 1.12
N PRO A 148 -14.06 -10.46 2.39
CA PRO A 148 -15.23 -10.52 3.26
C PRO A 148 -16.24 -9.43 2.90
N GLU A 149 -16.49 -9.18 1.61
CA GLU A 149 -17.56 -8.27 1.18
C GLU A 149 -18.93 -8.95 1.06
N MET A 150 -19.15 -10.04 1.80
CA MET A 150 -20.51 -10.49 2.13
C MET A 150 -20.60 -10.89 3.60
N ASP A 151 -20.79 -9.89 4.46
CA ASP A 151 -21.74 -10.02 5.57
C ASP A 151 -22.26 -8.63 5.95
N GLY A 152 -23.16 -8.14 5.09
CA GLY A 152 -24.19 -7.24 5.54
C GLY A 152 -25.19 -7.99 6.41
N GLN A 153 -25.28 -7.58 7.68
CA GLN A 153 -26.36 -7.76 8.65
C GLN A 153 -26.43 -9.02 9.53
N ILE A 154 -26.92 -8.75 10.77
CA ILE A 154 -27.41 -9.65 11.84
C ILE A 154 -26.28 -10.07 12.79
N ILE A 155 -26.11 -9.57 14.03
CA ILE A 155 -26.95 -8.93 15.06
C ILE A 155 -26.08 -7.98 15.90
#